data_AF-A0A438AGQ3-F1
#
_entry.id   AF-A0A438AGQ3-F1
#
_cell.length_a   1.000
_cell.length_b   1.000
_cell.length_c   1.000
_cell.angle_alpha   90.00
_cell.angle_beta   90.00
_cell.angle_gamma   90.00
#
_symmetry.space_group_name_H-M   'P 1'
#
loop_
_entity.id
_entity.type
_entity.pdbx_description
1 polymer ?
#
loop_
_entity_poly.entity_id
_entity_poly.type
_entity_poly.pdbx_seq_one_letter_code
_entity_poly.pdbx_strand_id
1 'polypeptide(L)'
;MPPGETKPRPFCGVSRPYRGHRAHQEGSPPVWLISFPIIAALTLLLAAFTAFRAMQTSRTPQGAVGWVVFIAALPFAAIPAYYIFGYARTGDYRLRRAVTETALSRFEPGSSGYAGQEALDRLQLFTALGGAPVVTGNGVELIENGQPTYDAIIDEIGRARTYLLVQYYTVRDDEAGAQLLEALLDAARRGVKVRMLYDPMGCFLLTRRYKRALMQGGVELVATRGPSRVLGRFGLNYRNHRKTVIVDGLVGFQGGVNVGNEYLGAWRDTHTRLTGPVVAQLQMVFAEDWAIQTDVTLDDELNWDPGRVEDGHEALVLGSGPTDRFETATLYFGALAHQAQRRLWLTTPYFVPHSDLVAALSLAALRGVDVRVMVPDRPDKWSPWIAAFGFFDEIRSAGVQVLRYDAGFMHQKVALVDDDLVSIGTINLDIRSCMLNYETTVLVHGEDIAGRVEAMLERDMKDMHVLEKRLDEQALWLRVAAPVIRLMAPVL
;
A
#
# COMPACT_ATOMS: atom_id res chain seq x y z
N MET A 1 -29.16 12.02 100.97
CA MET A 1 -29.81 11.43 102.16
C MET A 1 -31.06 10.68 101.71
N PRO A 2 -31.37 9.46 102.21
CA PRO A 2 -30.53 8.41 102.78
C PRO A 2 -30.83 7.04 102.06
N PRO A 3 -30.73 5.84 102.68
CA PRO A 3 -29.56 4.96 102.69
C PRO A 3 -29.87 3.51 102.23
N GLY A 4 -28.89 2.60 102.30
CA GLY A 4 -29.19 1.17 102.46
C GLY A 4 -28.17 0.18 101.88
N GLU A 5 -27.33 -0.36 102.76
CA GLU A 5 -26.37 -1.45 102.53
C GLU A 5 -27.03 -2.78 102.15
N THR A 6 -26.28 -3.70 101.50
CA THR A 6 -26.15 -5.11 101.95
C THR A 6 -25.07 -5.86 101.14
N LYS A 7 -24.07 -6.39 101.86
CA LYS A 7 -23.19 -7.54 101.53
C LYS A 7 -23.90 -8.86 101.92
N PRO A 8 -23.42 -10.11 101.65
CA PRO A 8 -22.02 -10.56 101.47
C PRO A 8 -21.75 -11.69 100.43
N ARG A 9 -20.45 -12.02 100.27
CA ARG A 9 -19.83 -13.17 99.54
C ARG A 9 -19.87 -14.46 100.43
N PRO A 10 -19.18 -15.60 100.16
CA PRO A 10 -18.40 -16.11 98.99
C PRO A 10 -18.70 -17.59 98.61
N PHE A 11 -18.09 -18.14 97.55
CA PHE A 11 -17.84 -19.60 97.46
C PHE A 11 -16.55 -19.93 96.68
N CYS A 12 -15.88 -20.97 97.18
CA CYS A 12 -14.56 -21.51 96.87
C CYS A 12 -14.32 -21.92 95.41
N GLY A 13 -13.05 -21.86 95.01
CA GLY A 13 -12.53 -22.45 93.78
C GLY A 13 -12.20 -23.94 93.88
N VAL A 14 -12.15 -24.60 92.72
CA VAL A 14 -11.32 -25.79 92.45
C VAL A 14 -10.83 -25.70 91.00
N SER A 15 -9.54 -25.92 90.84
CA SER A 15 -8.73 -25.85 89.63
C SER A 15 -8.84 -27.10 88.74
N ARG A 16 -8.79 -26.93 87.41
CA ARG A 16 -8.30 -27.95 86.45
C ARG A 16 -7.58 -27.26 85.27
N PRO A 17 -6.58 -27.93 84.65
CA PRO A 17 -5.41 -27.25 84.12
C PRO A 17 -5.53 -26.80 82.67
N TYR A 18 -4.85 -25.69 82.39
CA TYR A 18 -4.64 -25.04 81.09
C TYR A 18 -3.91 -25.99 80.11
N ARG A 19 -4.60 -26.45 79.06
CA ARG A 19 -3.96 -26.95 77.82
C ARG A 19 -3.73 -25.76 76.89
N GLY A 20 -2.69 -24.98 77.17
CA GLY A 20 -2.18 -23.98 76.24
C GLY A 20 -1.11 -24.62 75.36
N HIS A 21 -1.40 -24.77 74.06
CA HIS A 21 -0.48 -24.65 72.92
C HIS A 21 -1.26 -25.03 71.65
N ARG A 22 -2.11 -24.11 71.16
CA ARG A 22 -2.35 -24.02 69.71
C ARG A 22 -1.27 -23.09 69.19
N ALA A 23 -0.28 -23.67 68.52
CA ALA A 23 0.61 -22.89 67.68
C ALA A 23 -0.27 -22.06 66.73
N HIS A 24 -0.15 -20.74 66.79
CA HIS A 24 -0.56 -19.90 65.68
C HIS A 24 0.25 -20.38 64.48
N GLN A 25 -0.37 -21.12 63.57
CA GLN A 25 0.16 -21.21 62.21
C GLN A 25 0.18 -19.76 61.72
N GLU A 26 1.37 -19.18 61.64
CA GLU A 26 1.63 -18.03 60.79
C GLU A 26 1.21 -18.45 59.39
N GLY A 27 -0.04 -18.12 59.02
CA GLY A 27 -0.56 -18.38 57.70
C GLY A 27 0.40 -17.71 56.73
N SER A 28 1.00 -18.50 55.83
CA SER A 28 1.90 -17.97 54.81
C SER A 28 1.25 -16.77 54.14
N PRO A 29 2.00 -15.67 53.91
CA PRO A 29 1.43 -14.47 53.32
C PRO A 29 0.69 -14.87 52.03
N PRO A 30 -0.52 -14.33 51.80
CA PRO A 30 -1.30 -14.68 50.63
C PRO A 30 -0.45 -14.62 49.36
N VAL A 31 -0.54 -15.64 48.51
CA VAL A 31 0.26 -15.77 47.28
C VAL A 31 0.20 -14.50 46.40
N TRP A 32 -0.89 -13.73 46.47
CA TRP A 32 -1.05 -12.46 45.76
C TRP A 32 -0.07 -11.35 46.22
N LEU A 33 0.38 -11.34 47.49
CA LEU A 33 1.34 -10.35 47.98
C LEU A 33 2.74 -10.52 47.37
N ILE A 34 3.10 -11.74 46.98
CA ILE A 34 4.39 -12.05 46.35
C ILE A 34 4.27 -12.01 44.83
N SER A 35 3.18 -12.54 44.27
CA SER A 35 3.00 -12.60 42.82
C SER A 35 2.68 -11.25 42.19
N PHE A 36 1.96 -10.35 42.86
CA PHE A 36 1.63 -9.02 42.32
C PHE A 36 2.86 -8.15 42.00
N PRO A 37 3.83 -7.92 42.91
CA PRO A 37 5.02 -7.12 42.58
C PRO A 37 5.89 -7.77 41.51
N ILE A 38 5.95 -9.10 41.46
CA ILE A 38 6.67 -9.83 40.41
C ILE A 38 6.01 -9.60 39.05
N ILE A 39 4.68 -9.75 38.96
CA ILE A 39 3.92 -9.51 37.72
C ILE A 39 4.06 -8.04 37.29
N ALA A 40 3.98 -7.10 38.22
CA ALA A 40 4.17 -5.68 37.93
C ALA A 40 5.59 -5.39 37.39
N ALA A 41 6.63 -5.91 38.04
CA ALA A 41 8.02 -5.76 37.59
C ALA A 41 8.24 -6.38 36.21
N LEU A 42 7.73 -7.60 35.96
CA LEU A 42 7.81 -8.26 34.65
C LEU A 42 7.08 -7.47 33.57
N THR A 43 5.92 -6.89 33.89
CA THR A 43 5.15 -6.05 32.94
C THR A 43 5.92 -4.78 32.60
N LEU A 44 6.53 -4.12 33.59
CA LEU A 44 7.35 -2.92 33.36
C LEU A 44 8.60 -3.22 32.55
N LEU A 45 9.29 -4.34 32.80
CA LEU A 45 10.43 -4.78 32.01
C LEU A 45 10.01 -5.08 30.57
N LEU A 46 8.89 -5.77 30.37
CA LEU A 46 8.35 -6.03 29.04
C LEU A 46 7.93 -4.73 28.34
N ALA A 47 7.33 -3.78 29.05
CA ALA A 47 6.96 -2.47 28.53
C ALA A 47 8.20 -1.69 28.10
N ALA A 48 9.24 -1.62 28.94
CA ALA A 48 10.50 -0.95 28.62
C ALA A 48 11.19 -1.58 27.41
N PHE A 49 11.26 -2.91 27.36
CA PHE A 49 11.78 -3.64 26.21
C PHE A 49 10.97 -3.35 24.95
N THR A 50 9.64 -3.40 25.03
CA THR A 50 8.75 -3.16 23.87
C THR A 50 8.84 -1.72 23.38
N ALA A 51 8.93 -0.73 24.29
CA ALA A 51 9.16 0.67 23.96
C ALA A 51 10.52 0.87 23.28
N PHE A 52 11.59 0.23 23.79
CA PHE A 52 12.90 0.23 23.14
C PHE A 52 12.85 -0.39 21.74
N ARG A 53 12.14 -1.51 21.58
CA ARG A 53 11.91 -2.12 20.27
C ARG A 53 11.16 -1.17 19.35
N ALA A 54 10.11 -0.50 19.83
CA ALA A 54 9.36 0.47 19.04
C ALA A 54 10.24 1.63 18.57
N MET A 55 11.18 2.10 19.39
CA MET A 55 12.17 3.11 18.97
C MET A 55 13.11 2.61 17.87
N GLN A 56 13.44 1.32 17.85
CA GLN A 56 14.32 0.73 16.82
C GLN A 56 13.60 0.38 15.51
N THR A 57 12.31 0.07 15.56
CA THR A 57 11.57 -0.50 14.42
C THR A 57 10.61 0.49 13.77
N SER A 58 10.23 1.57 14.46
CA SER A 58 9.35 2.59 13.91
C SER A 58 10.05 3.33 12.78
N ARG A 59 9.34 3.56 11.69
CA ARG A 59 9.89 4.26 10.51
C ARG A 59 10.03 5.76 10.71
N THR A 60 9.15 6.34 11.51
CA THR A 60 9.15 7.77 11.79
C THR A 60 9.35 8.02 13.28
N PRO A 61 10.05 9.12 13.65
CA PRO A 61 10.17 9.54 15.05
C PRO A 61 8.79 9.72 15.72
N GLN A 62 7.82 10.25 15.00
CA GLN A 62 6.45 10.47 15.50
C GLN A 62 5.75 9.14 15.81
N GLY A 63 5.90 8.14 14.94
CA GLY A 63 5.37 6.79 15.18
C GLY A 63 6.05 6.12 16.39
N ALA A 64 7.36 6.30 16.54
CA ALA A 64 8.11 5.82 17.71
C ALA A 64 7.58 6.44 19.00
N VAL A 65 7.44 7.76 19.04
CA VAL A 65 6.89 8.49 20.19
C VAL A 65 5.48 8.00 20.52
N GLY A 66 4.61 7.87 19.51
CA GLY A 66 3.25 7.35 19.69
C GLY A 66 3.21 5.98 20.35
N TRP A 67 4.05 5.04 19.90
CA TRP A 67 4.16 3.73 20.53
C TRP A 67 4.74 3.79 21.95
N VAL A 68 5.81 4.55 22.17
CA VAL A 68 6.43 4.69 23.49
C VAL A 68 5.43 5.27 24.50
N VAL A 69 4.71 6.33 24.14
CA VAL A 69 3.68 6.95 24.99
C VAL A 69 2.53 5.98 25.26
N PHE A 70 2.04 5.27 24.24
CA PHE A 70 0.95 4.31 24.41
C PHE A 70 1.37 3.12 25.30
N ILE A 71 2.59 2.61 25.13
CA ILE A 71 3.17 1.54 25.96
C ILE A 71 3.35 2.01 27.41
N ALA A 72 3.78 3.25 27.62
CA ALA A 72 3.93 3.80 28.96
C ALA A 72 2.57 4.02 29.66
N ALA A 73 1.56 4.51 28.93
CA ALA A 73 0.25 4.82 29.48
C ALA A 73 -0.62 3.58 29.74
N LEU A 74 -0.59 2.60 28.82
CA LEU A 74 -1.52 1.46 28.81
C LEU A 74 -0.79 0.15 28.42
N PRO A 75 0.21 -0.31 29.18
CA PRO A 75 1.09 -1.43 28.77
C PRO A 75 0.34 -2.72 28.45
N PHE A 76 -0.71 -3.05 29.21
CA PHE A 76 -1.50 -4.26 28.99
C PHE A 76 -2.26 -4.28 27.65
N ALA A 77 -2.61 -3.11 27.10
CA ALA A 77 -3.26 -2.99 25.78
C ALA A 77 -2.22 -2.72 24.68
N ALA A 78 -1.28 -1.83 24.96
CA ALA A 78 -0.30 -1.33 24.00
C ALA A 78 0.75 -2.36 23.62
N ILE A 79 1.19 -3.24 24.54
CA ILE A 79 2.17 -4.29 24.22
C ILE A 79 1.57 -5.28 23.20
N PRO A 80 0.39 -5.90 23.44
CA PRO A 80 -0.26 -6.71 22.41
C PRO A 80 -0.49 -5.95 21.11
N ALA A 81 -0.97 -4.69 21.18
CA ALA A 81 -1.20 -3.87 20.00
C ALA A 81 0.09 -3.63 19.20
N TYR A 82 1.22 -3.36 19.85
CA TYR A 82 2.51 -3.16 19.18
C TYR A 82 2.97 -4.42 18.44
N TYR A 83 2.85 -5.60 19.05
CA TYR A 83 3.19 -6.85 18.38
C TYR A 83 2.23 -7.23 17.25
N ILE A 84 1.00 -6.68 17.24
CA ILE A 84 0.03 -6.82 16.14
C ILE A 84 0.30 -5.81 15.02
N PHE A 85 0.56 -4.55 15.35
CA PHE A 85 0.52 -3.42 14.41
C PHE A 85 1.87 -2.71 14.19
N GLY A 86 2.71 -2.63 15.22
CA GLY A 86 3.94 -1.82 15.22
C GLY A 86 5.19 -2.53 14.71
N TYR A 87 5.15 -3.86 14.57
CA TYR A 87 6.32 -4.65 14.16
C TYR A 87 6.42 -4.84 12.64
N ALA A 88 7.32 -4.11 11.98
CA ALA A 88 7.72 -4.36 10.59
C ALA A 88 8.85 -5.40 10.53
N ARG A 89 8.63 -6.54 9.87
CA ARG A 89 9.69 -7.55 9.66
C ARG A 89 10.40 -7.28 8.33
N THR A 90 11.72 -7.31 8.35
CA THR A 90 12.63 -7.13 7.21
C THR A 90 12.95 -8.43 6.46
N GLY A 91 12.10 -9.45 6.57
CA GLY A 91 12.40 -10.81 6.10
C GLY A 91 12.42 -10.99 4.58
N ASP A 92 11.57 -10.26 3.87
CA ASP A 92 11.24 -10.61 2.47
C ASP A 92 12.16 -9.93 1.44
N TYR A 93 12.94 -8.92 1.86
CA TYR A 93 13.84 -8.18 0.95
C TYR A 93 14.90 -9.06 0.29
N ARG A 94 15.50 -10.00 1.03
CA ARG A 94 16.54 -10.89 0.49
C ARG A 94 15.99 -11.83 -0.59
N LEU A 95 14.79 -12.36 -0.37
CA LEU A 95 14.13 -13.23 -1.34
C LEU A 95 13.76 -12.44 -2.59
N ARG A 96 13.14 -11.26 -2.43
CA ARG A 96 12.83 -10.37 -3.55
C ARG A 96 14.07 -10.09 -4.40
N ARG A 97 15.14 -9.64 -3.76
CA ARG A 97 16.40 -9.33 -4.44
C ARG A 97 16.99 -10.53 -5.17
N ALA A 98 16.93 -11.74 -4.61
CA ALA A 98 17.40 -12.93 -5.28
C ALA A 98 16.58 -13.26 -6.54
N VAL A 99 15.25 -13.09 -6.48
CA VAL A 99 14.35 -13.23 -7.65
C VAL A 99 14.66 -12.15 -8.69
N THR A 100 14.80 -10.89 -8.29
CA THR A 100 15.19 -9.78 -9.16
C THR A 100 16.50 -10.08 -9.88
N GLU A 101 17.55 -10.46 -9.15
CA GLU A 101 18.88 -10.76 -9.71
C GLU A 101 18.82 -11.95 -10.69
N THR A 102 18.02 -12.98 -10.38
CA THR A 102 17.82 -14.14 -11.26
C THR A 102 17.07 -13.75 -12.54
N ALA A 103 15.97 -13.01 -12.42
CA ALA A 103 15.20 -12.52 -13.56
C ALA A 103 16.05 -11.60 -14.47
N LEU A 104 16.82 -10.68 -13.88
CA LEU A 104 17.75 -9.81 -14.61
C LEU A 104 18.87 -10.59 -15.32
N SER A 105 19.30 -11.72 -14.77
CA SER A 105 20.31 -12.57 -15.42
C SER A 105 19.76 -13.35 -16.63
N ARG A 106 18.45 -13.60 -16.65
CA ARG A 106 17.72 -14.29 -17.74
C ARG A 106 17.22 -13.33 -18.79
N PHE A 107 16.99 -12.09 -18.40
CA PHE A 107 16.81 -10.99 -19.31
C PHE A 107 18.15 -10.74 -20.00
N GLU A 108 18.35 -11.25 -21.21
CA GLU A 108 19.46 -10.74 -22.01
C GLU A 108 19.15 -9.27 -22.32
N PRO A 109 19.98 -8.29 -21.91
CA PRO A 109 20.01 -7.01 -22.60
C PRO A 109 20.68 -7.26 -23.95
N GLY A 110 20.05 -8.10 -24.78
CA GLY A 110 20.58 -8.57 -26.03
C GLY A 110 20.76 -7.36 -26.93
N SER A 111 22.01 -6.94 -27.13
CA SER A 111 22.60 -6.15 -28.24
C SER A 111 21.81 -4.95 -28.81
N SER A 112 20.74 -4.52 -28.16
CA SER A 112 19.88 -3.43 -28.58
C SER A 112 20.53 -2.11 -28.23
N GLY A 113 20.46 -1.16 -29.16
CA GLY A 113 20.92 0.22 -28.97
C GLY A 113 20.67 0.69 -27.54
N TYR A 114 21.75 1.15 -26.91
CA TYR A 114 21.68 1.81 -25.63
C TYR A 114 20.54 2.84 -25.67
N ALA A 115 19.70 2.85 -24.63
CA ALA A 115 18.74 3.93 -24.45
C ALA A 115 19.44 5.27 -24.73
N GLY A 116 18.75 6.18 -25.44
CA GLY A 116 19.33 7.48 -25.72
C GLY A 116 19.82 8.13 -24.42
N GLN A 117 20.89 8.92 -24.49
CA GLN A 117 21.45 9.58 -23.30
C GLN A 117 20.37 10.39 -22.56
N GLU A 118 19.45 11.01 -23.30
CA GLU A 118 18.31 11.74 -22.77
C GLU A 118 17.35 10.86 -21.95
N ALA A 119 16.94 9.70 -22.50
CA ALA A 119 16.12 8.74 -21.77
C ALA A 119 16.82 8.23 -20.51
N LEU A 120 18.13 7.97 -20.58
CA LEU A 120 18.93 7.60 -19.42
C LEU A 120 18.96 8.72 -18.37
N ASP A 121 19.17 9.97 -18.77
CA ASP A 121 19.21 11.10 -17.85
C ASP A 121 17.87 11.29 -17.13
N ARG A 122 16.75 11.09 -17.84
CA ARG A 122 15.39 11.11 -17.29
C ARG A 122 15.10 9.93 -16.36
N LEU A 123 15.54 8.73 -16.73
CA LEU A 123 15.07 7.48 -16.10
C LEU A 123 16.05 6.87 -15.07
N GLN A 124 17.33 7.22 -15.10
CA GLN A 124 18.39 6.60 -14.27
C GLN A 124 18.11 6.67 -12.76
N LEU A 125 17.49 7.75 -12.29
CA LEU A 125 17.15 7.92 -10.88
C LEU A 125 16.11 6.87 -10.46
N PHE A 126 15.15 6.57 -11.33
CA PHE A 126 14.13 5.57 -11.08
C PHE A 126 14.70 4.14 -11.20
N THR A 127 15.68 3.91 -12.07
CA THR A 127 16.47 2.66 -12.07
C THR A 127 17.20 2.47 -10.74
N ALA A 128 17.80 3.51 -10.18
CA ALA A 128 18.48 3.42 -8.87
C ALA A 128 17.50 3.13 -7.71
N LEU A 129 16.24 3.57 -7.84
CA LEU A 129 15.18 3.31 -6.85
C LEU A 129 14.58 1.90 -6.99
N GLY A 130 14.20 1.51 -8.21
CA GLY A 130 13.46 0.27 -8.49
C GLY A 130 14.33 -0.95 -8.79
N GLY A 131 15.61 -0.77 -9.11
CA GLY A 131 16.54 -1.86 -9.43
C GLY A 131 16.41 -2.43 -10.85
N ALA A 132 15.35 -2.08 -11.59
CA ALA A 132 15.15 -2.47 -12.97
C ALA A 132 15.86 -1.47 -13.94
N PRO A 133 16.58 -1.97 -14.96
CA PRO A 133 17.26 -1.11 -15.93
C PRO A 133 16.26 -0.43 -16.87
N VAL A 134 16.69 0.63 -17.55
CA VAL A 134 15.93 1.19 -18.68
C VAL A 134 15.96 0.19 -19.84
N VAL A 135 14.81 -0.10 -20.42
CA VAL A 135 14.68 -1.00 -21.57
C VAL A 135 14.08 -0.27 -22.77
N THR A 136 14.50 -0.65 -23.98
CA THR A 136 14.11 -0.02 -25.26
C THR A 136 13.22 -0.96 -26.10
N GLY A 137 12.47 -0.40 -27.06
CA GLY A 137 11.65 -1.20 -27.99
C GLY A 137 10.34 -1.67 -27.37
N ASN A 138 9.71 -0.82 -26.55
CA ASN A 138 8.45 -1.14 -25.87
C ASN A 138 7.25 -0.50 -26.61
N GLY A 139 6.19 -1.29 -26.80
CA GLY A 139 4.90 -0.77 -27.22
C GLY A 139 4.09 -0.34 -26.00
N VAL A 140 3.53 0.88 -26.05
CA VAL A 140 2.70 1.42 -24.97
C VAL A 140 1.41 1.98 -25.56
N GLU A 141 0.30 1.36 -25.17
CA GLU A 141 -1.06 1.78 -25.51
C GLU A 141 -1.77 2.27 -24.25
N LEU A 142 -2.27 3.51 -24.32
CA LEU A 142 -3.04 4.14 -23.25
C LEU A 142 -4.49 3.69 -23.34
N ILE A 143 -5.03 3.17 -22.24
CA ILE A 143 -6.43 2.75 -22.14
C ILE A 143 -7.13 3.62 -21.11
N GLU A 144 -8.17 4.32 -21.55
CA GLU A 144 -8.96 5.21 -20.71
C GLU A 144 -10.21 4.49 -20.19
N ASN A 145 -10.45 4.55 -18.87
CA ASN A 145 -11.60 4.03 -18.15
C ASN A 145 -11.68 2.49 -18.04
N GLY A 146 -12.63 2.04 -17.22
CA GLY A 146 -12.77 0.64 -16.86
C GLY A 146 -13.21 -0.25 -18.02
N GLN A 147 -14.33 0.05 -18.69
CA GLN A 147 -14.88 -0.84 -19.73
C GLN A 147 -13.86 -1.19 -20.83
N PRO A 148 -13.17 -0.22 -21.49
CA PRO A 148 -12.16 -0.55 -22.48
C PRO A 148 -10.98 -1.36 -21.90
N THR A 149 -10.64 -1.13 -20.63
CA THR A 149 -9.60 -1.90 -19.92
C THR A 149 -10.03 -3.36 -19.73
N TYR A 150 -11.28 -3.61 -19.32
CA TYR A 150 -11.79 -4.98 -19.21
C TYR A 150 -11.83 -5.67 -20.55
N ASP A 151 -12.39 -5.02 -21.57
CA ASP A 151 -12.50 -5.61 -22.91
C ASP A 151 -11.13 -6.05 -23.42
N ALA A 152 -10.12 -5.17 -23.32
CA ALA A 152 -8.76 -5.48 -23.72
C ALA A 152 -8.13 -6.63 -22.92
N ILE A 153 -8.34 -6.67 -21.59
CA ILE A 153 -7.81 -7.73 -20.73
C ILE A 153 -8.48 -9.08 -21.03
N ILE A 154 -9.81 -9.10 -21.16
CA ILE A 154 -10.58 -10.32 -21.43
C ILE A 154 -10.23 -10.88 -22.82
N ASP A 155 -10.10 -10.01 -23.82
CA ASP A 155 -9.69 -10.40 -25.17
C ASP A 155 -8.29 -11.03 -25.18
N GLU A 156 -7.32 -10.47 -24.45
CA GLU A 156 -5.97 -11.05 -24.37
C GLU A 156 -5.93 -12.34 -23.54
N ILE A 157 -6.72 -12.45 -22.47
CA ILE A 157 -6.90 -13.72 -21.75
C ILE A 157 -7.47 -14.80 -22.70
N GLY A 158 -8.36 -14.42 -23.62
CA GLY A 158 -8.88 -15.30 -24.67
C GLY A 158 -7.80 -15.81 -25.63
N ARG A 159 -6.73 -15.04 -25.85
CA ARG A 159 -5.61 -15.37 -26.76
C ARG A 159 -4.47 -16.13 -26.10
N ALA A 160 -4.44 -16.17 -24.77
CA ALA A 160 -3.41 -16.84 -23.97
C ALA A 160 -3.21 -18.31 -24.35
N ARG A 161 -1.95 -18.74 -24.41
CA ARG A 161 -1.53 -20.09 -24.84
C ARG A 161 -0.75 -20.85 -23.79
N THR A 162 0.05 -20.19 -22.96
CA THR A 162 0.97 -20.85 -22.03
C THR A 162 0.62 -20.55 -20.58
N TYR A 163 0.54 -19.27 -20.20
CA TYR A 163 0.23 -18.88 -18.83
C TYR A 163 -0.38 -17.50 -18.68
N LEU A 164 -1.07 -17.31 -17.56
CA LEU A 164 -1.60 -16.04 -17.10
C LEU A 164 -1.08 -15.74 -15.69
N LEU A 165 -0.55 -14.54 -15.51
CA LEU A 165 -0.19 -14.01 -14.19
C LEU A 165 -1.13 -12.85 -13.90
N VAL A 166 -2.00 -13.02 -12.91
CA VAL A 166 -3.08 -12.08 -12.60
C VAL A 166 -2.94 -11.57 -11.18
N GLN A 167 -2.97 -10.26 -11.00
CA GLN A 167 -2.78 -9.66 -9.70
C GLN A 167 -3.72 -8.47 -9.53
N TYR A 168 -4.54 -8.49 -8.49
CA TYR A 168 -5.46 -7.40 -8.17
C TYR A 168 -5.58 -7.16 -6.66
N TYR A 169 -5.67 -5.88 -6.30
CA TYR A 169 -6.07 -5.48 -4.95
C TYR A 169 -7.53 -5.83 -4.67
N THR A 170 -8.44 -5.35 -5.52
CA THR A 170 -9.88 -5.59 -5.40
C THR A 170 -10.41 -6.39 -6.57
N VAL A 171 -11.11 -7.46 -6.23
CA VAL A 171 -11.99 -8.24 -7.09
C VAL A 171 -13.33 -8.38 -6.40
N ARG A 172 -14.41 -7.99 -7.10
CA ARG A 172 -15.79 -8.15 -6.65
C ARG A 172 -16.41 -9.40 -7.29
N ASP A 173 -17.43 -9.95 -6.64
CA ASP A 173 -18.30 -11.01 -7.22
C ASP A 173 -19.55 -10.33 -7.79
N ASP A 174 -19.34 -9.49 -8.81
CA ASP A 174 -20.35 -8.72 -9.54
C ASP A 174 -20.21 -8.98 -11.06
N GLU A 175 -20.74 -8.11 -11.91
CA GLU A 175 -20.73 -8.32 -13.37
C GLU A 175 -19.31 -8.31 -13.94
N ALA A 176 -18.50 -7.32 -13.57
CA ALA A 176 -17.09 -7.25 -13.97
C ALA A 176 -16.30 -8.46 -13.45
N GLY A 177 -16.52 -8.83 -12.19
CA GLY A 177 -15.92 -10.02 -11.59
C GLY A 177 -16.31 -11.31 -12.28
N ALA A 178 -17.57 -11.47 -12.65
CA ALA A 178 -18.07 -12.66 -13.34
C ALA A 178 -17.45 -12.84 -14.73
N GLN A 179 -17.23 -11.75 -15.46
CA GLN A 179 -16.54 -11.79 -16.76
C GLN A 179 -15.09 -12.25 -16.60
N LEU A 180 -14.36 -11.69 -15.63
CA LEU A 180 -12.99 -12.13 -15.33
C LEU A 180 -12.96 -13.61 -14.89
N LEU A 181 -13.88 -14.03 -14.02
CA LEU A 181 -13.99 -15.42 -13.57
C LEU A 181 -14.11 -16.37 -14.76
N GLU A 182 -15.07 -16.12 -15.66
CA GLU A 182 -15.30 -17.01 -16.81
C GLU A 182 -14.10 -17.04 -17.74
N ALA A 183 -13.50 -15.87 -18.05
CA ALA A 183 -12.33 -15.80 -18.92
C ALA A 183 -11.13 -16.60 -18.37
N LEU A 184 -10.88 -16.53 -17.05
CA LEU A 184 -9.81 -17.30 -16.40
C LEU A 184 -10.11 -18.80 -16.38
N LEU A 185 -11.37 -19.19 -16.13
CA LEU A 185 -11.79 -20.58 -16.17
C LEU A 185 -11.68 -21.15 -17.59
N ASP A 186 -12.04 -20.38 -18.61
CA ASP A 186 -11.90 -20.77 -20.01
C ASP A 186 -10.43 -20.95 -20.39
N ALA A 187 -9.55 -20.04 -19.98
CA ALA A 187 -8.11 -20.19 -20.20
C ALA A 187 -7.57 -21.48 -19.54
N ALA A 188 -7.96 -21.74 -18.29
CA ALA A 188 -7.56 -22.96 -17.58
C ALA A 188 -8.09 -24.24 -18.27
N ARG A 189 -9.34 -24.23 -18.78
CA ARG A 189 -9.90 -25.34 -19.57
C ARG A 189 -9.12 -25.61 -20.86
N ARG A 190 -8.53 -24.58 -21.47
CA ARG A 190 -7.64 -24.72 -22.65
C ARG A 190 -6.24 -25.23 -22.30
N GLY A 191 -5.93 -25.43 -21.01
CA GLY A 191 -4.62 -25.88 -20.53
C GLY A 191 -3.63 -24.75 -20.24
N VAL A 192 -4.07 -23.48 -20.26
CA VAL A 192 -3.23 -22.34 -19.87
C VAL A 192 -3.02 -22.35 -18.36
N LYS A 193 -1.78 -22.20 -17.90
CA LYS A 193 -1.47 -22.15 -16.45
C LYS A 193 -1.86 -20.80 -15.87
N VAL A 194 -2.91 -20.76 -15.06
CA VAL A 194 -3.44 -19.50 -14.50
C VAL A 194 -3.02 -19.34 -13.04
N ARG A 195 -2.27 -18.28 -12.75
CA ARG A 195 -1.85 -17.89 -11.40
C ARG A 195 -2.45 -16.57 -11.01
N MET A 196 -3.12 -16.54 -9.86
CA MET A 196 -3.81 -15.34 -9.39
C MET A 196 -3.39 -14.98 -7.97
N LEU A 197 -2.84 -13.77 -7.81
CA LEU A 197 -2.62 -13.14 -6.52
C LEU A 197 -3.76 -12.15 -6.21
N TYR A 198 -4.27 -12.20 -4.98
CA TYR A 198 -5.29 -11.26 -4.53
C TYR A 198 -5.04 -10.76 -3.11
N ASP A 199 -5.40 -9.51 -2.81
CA ASP A 199 -5.34 -8.96 -1.46
C ASP A 199 -6.59 -9.31 -0.63
N PRO A 200 -6.46 -9.97 0.53
CA PRO A 200 -7.61 -10.35 1.35
C PRO A 200 -8.50 -9.20 1.84
N MET A 201 -7.93 -8.00 2.04
CA MET A 201 -8.73 -6.83 2.47
C MET A 201 -9.44 -6.18 1.29
N GLY A 202 -8.73 -5.96 0.18
CA GLY A 202 -9.34 -5.43 -1.04
C GLY A 202 -10.42 -6.36 -1.60
N CYS A 203 -10.28 -7.67 -1.38
CA CYS A 203 -11.23 -8.72 -1.77
C CYS A 203 -12.07 -9.25 -0.58
N PHE A 204 -12.31 -8.47 0.47
CA PHE A 204 -13.09 -8.90 1.63
C PHE A 204 -14.52 -9.35 1.26
N LEU A 205 -15.12 -8.70 0.25
CA LEU A 205 -16.45 -9.05 -0.27
C LEU A 205 -16.43 -10.18 -1.32
N LEU A 206 -15.26 -10.68 -1.72
CA LEU A 206 -15.16 -11.76 -2.70
C LEU A 206 -15.69 -13.06 -2.09
N THR A 207 -16.71 -13.66 -2.72
CA THR A 207 -17.44 -14.78 -2.11
C THR A 207 -16.61 -16.06 -2.06
N ARG A 208 -16.97 -16.96 -1.13
CA ARG A 208 -16.36 -18.31 -1.07
C ARG A 208 -16.68 -19.12 -2.33
N ARG A 209 -17.82 -18.87 -2.97
CA ARG A 209 -18.24 -19.52 -4.22
C ARG A 209 -17.29 -19.16 -5.35
N TYR A 210 -17.02 -17.86 -5.54
CA TYR A 210 -16.07 -17.37 -6.54
C TYR A 210 -14.68 -18.00 -6.38
N LYS A 211 -14.13 -17.97 -5.16
CA LYS A 211 -12.80 -18.55 -4.86
C LYS A 211 -12.75 -20.06 -5.12
N ARG A 212 -13.81 -20.80 -4.75
CA ARG A 212 -13.89 -22.23 -5.02
C ARG A 212 -13.97 -22.54 -6.51
N ALA A 213 -14.74 -21.75 -7.27
CA ALA A 213 -14.85 -21.93 -8.71
C ALA A 213 -13.47 -21.82 -9.38
N LEU A 214 -12.69 -20.78 -9.06
CA LEU A 214 -11.31 -20.63 -9.54
C LEU A 214 -10.45 -21.85 -9.20
N MET A 215 -10.38 -22.22 -7.92
CA MET A 215 -9.52 -23.35 -7.50
C MET A 215 -9.94 -24.69 -8.11
N GLN A 216 -11.25 -24.95 -8.23
CA GLN A 216 -11.76 -26.18 -8.85
C GLN A 216 -11.58 -26.17 -10.37
N GLY A 217 -11.53 -24.99 -10.98
CA GLY A 217 -11.25 -24.80 -12.40
C GLY A 217 -9.77 -24.88 -12.78
N GLY A 218 -8.87 -25.13 -11.83
CA GLY A 218 -7.43 -25.26 -12.07
C GLY A 218 -6.63 -23.96 -11.94
N VAL A 219 -7.23 -22.88 -11.42
CA VAL A 219 -6.51 -21.62 -11.15
C VAL A 219 -5.74 -21.73 -9.82
N GLU A 220 -4.45 -21.43 -9.86
CA GLU A 220 -3.60 -21.31 -8.67
C GLU A 220 -3.88 -19.98 -7.98
N LEU A 221 -4.85 -19.98 -7.07
CA LEU A 221 -5.28 -18.80 -6.32
C LEU A 221 -4.51 -18.65 -5.01
N VAL A 222 -3.77 -17.55 -4.86
CA VAL A 222 -2.95 -17.24 -3.69
C VAL A 222 -3.36 -15.91 -3.08
N ALA A 223 -3.63 -15.94 -1.76
CA ALA A 223 -3.92 -14.76 -0.97
C ALA A 223 -2.63 -14.08 -0.52
N THR A 224 -2.44 -12.80 -0.82
CA THR A 224 -1.26 -12.06 -0.35
C THR A 224 -1.32 -11.80 1.15
N ARG A 225 -0.15 -11.79 1.79
CA ARG A 225 0.03 -11.54 3.23
C ARG A 225 1.12 -10.51 3.43
N GLY A 226 0.97 -9.69 4.47
CA GLY A 226 2.05 -8.84 4.94
C GLY A 226 3.19 -9.66 5.59
N PRO A 227 4.39 -9.08 5.79
CA PRO A 227 5.62 -9.73 6.26
C PRO A 227 5.60 -10.39 7.66
N SER A 228 4.45 -10.53 8.33
CA SER A 228 4.34 -11.10 9.69
C SER A 228 3.78 -12.53 9.68
N ARG A 229 4.61 -13.54 10.00
CA ARG A 229 4.18 -14.96 10.05
C ARG A 229 3.34 -15.35 11.29
N VAL A 230 3.31 -14.58 12.38
CA VAL A 230 2.61 -14.98 13.64
C VAL A 230 1.18 -14.44 13.71
N LEU A 231 0.97 -13.18 13.30
CA LEU A 231 -0.34 -12.51 13.29
C LEU A 231 -0.64 -11.79 11.96
N GLY A 232 0.28 -11.79 10.99
CA GLY A 232 0.05 -11.27 9.65
C GLY A 232 -0.94 -12.08 8.80
N ARG A 233 -1.56 -13.12 9.37
CA ARG A 233 -2.83 -13.67 8.86
C ARG A 233 -3.95 -12.62 8.78
N PHE A 234 -3.91 -11.58 9.63
CA PHE A 234 -4.83 -10.44 9.55
C PHE A 234 -4.33 -9.36 8.58
N GLY A 235 -3.02 -9.35 8.29
CA GLY A 235 -2.36 -8.50 7.28
C GLY A 235 -2.52 -7.00 7.44
N LEU A 236 -3.18 -6.49 8.51
CA LEU A 236 -3.92 -5.22 8.52
C LEU A 236 -3.20 -4.02 7.86
N ASN A 237 -1.90 -3.85 8.11
CA ASN A 237 -1.17 -2.68 7.62
C ASN A 237 -0.65 -2.80 6.18
N TYR A 238 -0.11 -3.95 5.77
CA TYR A 238 0.54 -4.08 4.46
C TYR A 238 -0.42 -4.64 3.41
N ARG A 239 -0.50 -3.99 2.26
CA ARG A 239 -1.44 -4.36 1.20
C ARG A 239 -0.73 -4.58 -0.11
N ASN A 240 -1.14 -5.59 -0.84
CA ASN A 240 -0.75 -5.69 -2.23
C ASN A 240 -1.74 -4.87 -3.06
N HIS A 241 -1.35 -3.66 -3.46
CA HIS A 241 -2.21 -2.73 -4.15
C HIS A 241 -1.98 -2.74 -5.68
N ARG A 242 -1.26 -3.75 -6.18
CA ARG A 242 -0.94 -3.91 -7.60
C ARG A 242 -2.15 -4.43 -8.39
N LYS A 243 -2.17 -4.09 -9.68
CA LYS A 243 -3.25 -4.35 -10.64
C LYS A 243 -2.58 -4.61 -11.97
N THR A 244 -2.23 -5.88 -12.17
CA THR A 244 -1.33 -6.32 -13.23
C THR A 244 -1.85 -7.61 -13.82
N VAL A 245 -1.92 -7.68 -15.14
CA VAL A 245 -2.23 -8.92 -15.87
C VAL A 245 -1.14 -9.15 -16.91
N ILE A 246 -0.57 -10.35 -16.94
CA ILE A 246 0.48 -10.71 -17.89
C ILE A 246 0.05 -11.98 -18.63
N VAL A 247 0.12 -11.92 -19.95
CA VAL A 247 -0.31 -12.99 -20.87
C VAL A 247 0.90 -13.52 -21.61
N ASP A 248 1.24 -14.80 -21.35
CA ASP A 248 2.33 -15.55 -21.98
C ASP A 248 3.73 -14.89 -21.90
N GLY A 249 3.88 -13.87 -21.05
CA GLY A 249 5.07 -13.02 -20.99
C GLY A 249 5.25 -12.10 -22.20
N LEU A 250 4.23 -11.95 -23.05
CA LEU A 250 4.28 -11.15 -24.29
C LEU A 250 3.51 -9.84 -24.17
N VAL A 251 2.38 -9.86 -23.47
CA VAL A 251 1.51 -8.70 -23.25
C VAL A 251 1.34 -8.49 -21.75
N GLY A 252 1.49 -7.25 -21.31
CA GLY A 252 1.27 -6.83 -19.93
C GLY A 252 0.22 -5.73 -19.84
N PHE A 253 -0.55 -5.73 -18.76
CA PHE A 253 -1.48 -4.66 -18.40
C PHE A 253 -1.07 -4.09 -17.04
N GLN A 254 -0.97 -2.78 -16.93
CA GLN A 254 -0.62 -2.09 -15.68
C GLN A 254 -1.38 -0.75 -15.54
N GLY A 255 -1.96 -0.49 -14.37
CA GLY A 255 -2.65 0.78 -14.12
C GLY A 255 -3.57 0.78 -12.89
N GLY A 256 -4.50 1.73 -12.82
CA GLY A 256 -5.30 1.97 -11.60
C GLY A 256 -6.60 1.15 -11.47
N VAL A 257 -7.10 0.59 -12.58
CA VAL A 257 -8.39 -0.12 -12.67
C VAL A 257 -8.40 -1.41 -11.83
N ASN A 258 -9.33 -1.53 -10.88
CA ASN A 258 -9.63 -2.79 -10.18
C ASN A 258 -10.79 -3.54 -10.86
N VAL A 259 -11.10 -4.73 -10.34
CA VAL A 259 -12.22 -5.55 -10.81
C VAL A 259 -13.49 -5.30 -9.95
N GLY A 260 -14.44 -4.56 -10.49
CA GLY A 260 -15.73 -4.23 -9.89
C GLY A 260 -16.58 -3.28 -10.75
N ASN A 261 -17.90 -3.32 -10.54
CA ASN A 261 -18.90 -2.54 -11.30
C ASN A 261 -18.70 -1.02 -11.21
N GLU A 262 -18.04 -0.52 -10.16
CA GLU A 262 -17.71 0.90 -10.03
C GLU A 262 -16.89 1.44 -11.23
N TYR A 263 -16.03 0.60 -11.83
CA TYR A 263 -15.21 0.93 -13.01
C TYR A 263 -15.99 0.84 -14.34
N LEU A 264 -17.13 0.14 -14.35
CA LEU A 264 -18.05 0.16 -15.49
C LEU A 264 -18.93 1.43 -15.46
N GLY A 265 -18.95 2.14 -14.33
CA GLY A 265 -19.67 3.40 -14.14
C GLY A 265 -18.79 4.64 -14.29
N ALA A 266 -19.08 5.67 -13.48
CA ALA A 266 -18.46 6.99 -13.58
C ALA A 266 -17.07 7.11 -12.91
N TRP A 267 -16.36 6.00 -12.70
CA TRP A 267 -14.98 6.06 -12.20
C TRP A 267 -14.02 6.33 -13.36
N ARG A 268 -13.28 7.43 -13.24
CA ARG A 268 -12.25 7.85 -14.20
C ARG A 268 -10.91 7.25 -13.78
N ASP A 269 -10.38 6.34 -14.58
CA ASP A 269 -9.08 5.70 -14.33
C ASP A 269 -8.32 5.44 -15.64
N THR A 270 -7.03 5.11 -15.53
CA THR A 270 -6.14 4.90 -16.67
C THR A 270 -5.33 3.62 -16.50
N HIS A 271 -5.20 2.88 -17.59
CA HIS A 271 -4.42 1.66 -17.70
C HIS A 271 -3.50 1.73 -18.92
N THR A 272 -2.47 0.89 -18.95
CA THR A 272 -1.64 0.69 -20.14
C THR A 272 -1.65 -0.76 -20.56
N ARG A 273 -1.70 -0.99 -21.88
CA ARG A 273 -1.34 -2.26 -22.51
C ARG A 273 0.08 -2.13 -23.03
N LEU A 274 0.91 -3.12 -22.70
CA LEU A 274 2.35 -3.08 -22.84
C LEU A 274 2.81 -4.30 -23.61
N THR A 275 3.75 -4.10 -24.52
CA THR A 275 4.46 -5.16 -25.25
C THR A 275 5.95 -4.87 -25.30
N GLY A 276 6.75 -5.92 -25.48
CA GLY A 276 8.20 -5.80 -25.52
C GLY A 276 8.86 -5.89 -24.13
N PRO A 277 10.14 -5.52 -24.00
CA PRO A 277 10.97 -5.84 -22.84
C PRO A 277 10.43 -5.41 -21.46
N VAL A 278 9.63 -4.36 -21.39
CA VAL A 278 8.99 -3.87 -20.15
C VAL A 278 8.05 -4.91 -19.53
N VAL A 279 7.49 -5.83 -20.34
CA VAL A 279 6.66 -6.94 -19.85
C VAL A 279 7.48 -7.91 -19.00
N ALA A 280 8.76 -8.15 -19.34
CA ALA A 280 9.66 -8.95 -18.52
C ALA A 280 9.89 -8.32 -17.14
N GLN A 281 9.95 -6.99 -17.05
CA GLN A 281 10.06 -6.31 -15.75
C GLN A 281 8.76 -6.39 -14.93
N LEU A 282 7.59 -6.34 -15.57
CA LEU A 282 6.33 -6.62 -14.88
C LEU A 282 6.29 -8.07 -14.34
N GLN A 283 6.79 -9.03 -15.11
CA GLN A 283 6.87 -10.43 -14.68
C GLN A 283 7.78 -10.61 -13.48
N MET A 284 8.91 -9.91 -13.46
CA MET A 284 9.81 -9.91 -12.32
C MET A 284 9.10 -9.46 -11.04
N VAL A 285 8.35 -8.36 -11.09
CA VAL A 285 7.57 -7.85 -9.95
C VAL A 285 6.51 -8.86 -9.49
N PHE A 286 5.83 -9.53 -10.42
CA PHE A 286 4.88 -10.60 -10.07
C PHE A 286 5.59 -11.82 -9.45
N ALA A 287 6.71 -12.25 -10.03
CA ALA A 287 7.49 -13.39 -9.56
C ALA A 287 8.05 -13.17 -8.15
N GLU A 288 8.47 -11.94 -7.83
CA GLU A 288 8.84 -11.53 -6.48
C GLU A 288 7.68 -11.75 -5.51
N ASP A 289 6.50 -11.20 -5.80
CA ASP A 289 5.34 -11.35 -4.93
C ASP A 289 4.92 -12.82 -4.80
N TRP A 290 4.94 -13.57 -5.90
CA TRP A 290 4.62 -14.99 -5.89
C TRP A 290 5.55 -15.78 -4.98
N ALA A 291 6.86 -15.56 -5.09
CA ALA A 291 7.87 -16.23 -4.27
C ALA A 291 7.71 -15.88 -2.79
N ILE A 292 7.40 -14.62 -2.44
CA ILE A 292 7.16 -14.23 -1.04
C ILE A 292 5.95 -14.97 -0.46
N GLN A 293 4.90 -15.18 -1.26
CA GLN A 293 3.66 -15.78 -0.76
C GLN A 293 3.67 -17.31 -0.77
N THR A 294 4.43 -17.92 -1.68
CA THR A 294 4.41 -19.38 -1.92
C THR A 294 5.72 -20.08 -1.55
N ASP A 295 6.80 -19.34 -1.30
CA ASP A 295 8.17 -19.85 -1.21
C ASP A 295 8.63 -20.61 -2.50
N VAL A 296 7.95 -20.40 -3.63
CA VAL A 296 8.24 -21.01 -4.95
C VAL A 296 8.64 -19.94 -5.95
N THR A 297 9.77 -20.13 -6.64
CA THR A 297 10.21 -19.24 -7.73
C THR A 297 9.62 -19.68 -9.07
N LEU A 298 9.44 -18.73 -9.99
CA LEU A 298 8.85 -18.97 -11.31
C LEU A 298 9.87 -18.89 -12.46
N ASP A 299 11.16 -18.71 -12.15
CA ASP A 299 12.17 -18.26 -13.11
C ASP A 299 12.30 -19.16 -14.35
N ASP A 300 12.11 -20.47 -14.21
CA ASP A 300 12.21 -21.47 -15.28
C ASP A 300 10.94 -21.63 -16.11
N GLU A 301 9.81 -21.10 -15.64
CA GLU A 301 8.50 -21.26 -16.28
C GLU A 301 8.08 -20.04 -17.11
N LEU A 302 8.70 -18.88 -16.86
CA LEU A 302 8.34 -17.63 -17.51
C LEU A 302 9.15 -17.40 -18.78
N ASN A 303 8.49 -16.82 -19.78
CA ASN A 303 9.14 -16.28 -20.97
C ASN A 303 9.78 -14.92 -20.64
N TRP A 304 11.11 -14.85 -20.70
CA TRP A 304 11.87 -13.61 -20.44
C TRP A 304 12.26 -12.86 -21.72
N ASP A 305 11.83 -13.34 -22.89
CA ASP A 305 12.02 -12.69 -24.20
C ASP A 305 10.66 -12.31 -24.83
N PRO A 306 10.09 -11.15 -24.46
CA PRO A 306 8.81 -10.67 -24.99
C PRO A 306 8.88 -10.15 -26.44
N GLY A 307 10.05 -10.24 -27.10
CA GLY A 307 10.29 -9.57 -28.37
C GLY A 307 10.43 -8.05 -28.21
N ARG A 308 10.45 -7.32 -29.34
CA ARG A 308 10.63 -5.87 -29.39
C ARG A 308 9.73 -5.23 -30.43
N VAL A 309 9.33 -3.99 -30.17
CA VAL A 309 8.63 -3.12 -31.12
C VAL A 309 9.66 -2.20 -31.77
N GLU A 310 9.68 -2.16 -33.10
CA GLU A 310 10.49 -1.21 -33.86
C GLU A 310 10.07 0.23 -33.52
N ASP A 311 11.05 1.11 -33.33
CA ASP A 311 10.84 2.48 -32.82
C ASP A 311 10.02 2.56 -31.52
N GLY A 312 10.06 1.50 -30.71
CA GLY A 312 9.36 1.43 -29.42
C GLY A 312 10.05 2.25 -28.32
N HIS A 313 9.25 2.72 -27.37
CA HIS A 313 9.67 3.63 -26.30
C HIS A 313 10.72 3.05 -25.36
N GLU A 314 11.53 3.92 -24.75
CA GLU A 314 12.24 3.64 -23.51
C GLU A 314 11.27 3.60 -22.32
N ALA A 315 11.36 2.55 -21.51
CA ALA A 315 10.52 2.40 -20.34
C ALA A 315 11.25 1.68 -19.21
N LEU A 316 10.70 1.79 -18.00
CA LEU A 316 11.02 0.92 -16.89
C LEU A 316 9.81 0.71 -15.98
N VAL A 317 9.76 -0.44 -15.34
CA VAL A 317 8.82 -0.75 -14.26
C VAL A 317 9.48 -0.42 -12.94
N LEU A 318 8.80 0.40 -12.14
CA LEU A 318 9.18 0.66 -10.75
C LEU A 318 8.16 -0.04 -9.85
N GLY A 319 8.60 -1.14 -9.23
CA GLY A 319 7.90 -1.79 -8.13
C GLY A 319 8.36 -1.19 -6.80
N SER A 320 7.42 -0.77 -5.95
CA SER A 320 7.72 -0.36 -4.58
C SER A 320 7.07 -1.28 -3.57
N GLY A 321 7.64 -1.34 -2.37
CA GLY A 321 7.05 -2.09 -1.27
C GLY A 321 7.60 -1.70 0.11
N PRO A 322 6.90 -2.09 1.18
CA PRO A 322 7.31 -1.80 2.55
C PRO A 322 8.66 -2.44 2.91
N THR A 323 9.12 -3.47 2.21
CA THR A 323 10.38 -4.13 2.55
C THR A 323 11.58 -3.54 1.83
N ASP A 324 11.40 -2.49 1.04
CA ASP A 324 12.47 -1.87 0.26
C ASP A 324 13.51 -1.21 1.17
N ARG A 325 14.74 -1.08 0.66
CA ARG A 325 15.83 -0.41 1.38
C ARG A 325 15.54 1.07 1.62
N PHE A 326 14.89 1.70 0.65
CA PHE A 326 14.47 3.09 0.69
C PHE A 326 12.95 3.19 0.69
N GLU A 327 12.40 4.35 1.03
CA GLU A 327 10.98 4.64 0.81
C GLU A 327 10.74 4.91 -0.68
N THR A 328 10.82 3.86 -1.50
CA THR A 328 10.87 3.92 -2.97
C THR A 328 9.76 4.78 -3.56
N ALA A 329 8.52 4.65 -3.07
CA ALA A 329 7.38 5.43 -3.55
C ALA A 329 7.42 6.91 -3.12
N THR A 330 7.89 7.22 -1.91
CA THR A 330 8.16 8.61 -1.49
C THR A 330 9.24 9.24 -2.39
N LEU A 331 10.35 8.52 -2.59
CA LEU A 331 11.45 9.01 -3.43
C LEU A 331 11.06 9.10 -4.91
N TYR A 332 10.16 8.26 -5.39
CA TYR A 332 9.60 8.32 -6.74
C TYR A 332 8.89 9.66 -7.00
N PHE A 333 7.99 10.10 -6.11
CA PHE A 333 7.34 11.41 -6.27
C PHE A 333 8.35 12.56 -6.11
N GLY A 334 9.31 12.43 -5.20
CA GLY A 334 10.42 13.39 -5.07
C GLY A 334 11.26 13.49 -6.35
N ALA A 335 11.53 12.36 -7.00
CA ALA A 335 12.25 12.26 -8.26
C ALA A 335 11.47 12.91 -9.41
N LEU A 336 10.16 12.68 -9.53
CA LEU A 336 9.30 13.37 -10.51
C LEU A 336 9.34 14.89 -10.31
N ALA A 337 9.18 15.35 -9.06
CA ALA A 337 9.25 16.77 -8.73
C ALA A 337 10.64 17.38 -8.95
N HIS A 338 11.71 16.59 -8.81
CA HIS A 338 13.07 17.02 -9.09
C HIS A 338 13.34 17.12 -10.60
N GLN A 339 12.87 16.16 -11.38
CA GLN A 339 13.07 16.06 -12.83
C GLN A 339 12.28 17.12 -13.60
N ALA A 340 11.11 17.54 -13.11
CA ALA A 340 10.27 18.54 -13.77
C ALA A 340 10.97 19.90 -13.94
N GLN A 341 11.05 20.37 -15.18
CA GLN A 341 11.61 21.67 -15.57
C GLN A 341 10.54 22.68 -16.01
N ARG A 342 9.47 22.21 -16.66
CA ARG A 342 8.38 23.02 -17.22
C ARG A 342 7.05 22.72 -16.55
N ARG A 343 6.69 21.43 -16.42
CA ARG A 343 5.42 21.02 -15.80
C ARG A 343 5.53 19.72 -15.01
N LEU A 344 4.64 19.62 -14.03
CA LEU A 344 4.38 18.40 -13.28
C LEU A 344 2.88 18.29 -13.04
N TRP A 345 2.19 17.47 -13.82
CA TRP A 345 0.77 17.20 -13.61
C TRP A 345 0.60 15.82 -12.99
N LEU A 346 -0.13 15.77 -11.88
CA LEU A 346 -0.35 14.57 -11.08
C LEU A 346 -1.84 14.35 -10.89
N THR A 347 -2.31 13.14 -11.17
CA THR A 347 -3.66 12.70 -10.78
C THR A 347 -3.56 11.73 -9.62
N THR A 348 -4.44 11.85 -8.62
CA THR A 348 -4.48 10.87 -7.53
C THR A 348 -5.84 10.85 -6.85
N PRO A 349 -6.39 9.68 -6.45
CA PRO A 349 -7.64 9.64 -5.68
C PRO A 349 -7.48 10.19 -4.26
N TYR A 350 -6.28 10.10 -3.69
CA TYR A 350 -6.00 10.43 -2.31
C TYR A 350 -4.75 11.28 -2.21
N PHE A 351 -4.88 12.48 -1.64
CA PHE A 351 -3.79 13.40 -1.42
C PHE A 351 -3.56 13.58 0.08
N VAL A 352 -2.77 12.67 0.66
CA VAL A 352 -2.40 12.70 2.09
C VAL A 352 -0.88 12.50 2.19
N PRO A 353 -0.08 13.43 1.63
CA PRO A 353 1.37 13.27 1.47
C PRO A 353 2.16 13.28 2.79
N HIS A 354 3.36 12.70 2.75
CA HIS A 354 4.40 12.98 3.74
C HIS A 354 4.90 14.44 3.61
N SER A 355 5.49 14.99 4.68
CA SER A 355 6.04 16.36 4.65
C SER A 355 7.08 16.56 3.57
N ASP A 356 7.85 15.52 3.26
CA ASP A 356 8.90 15.59 2.23
C ASP A 356 8.31 15.76 0.82
N LEU A 357 7.14 15.17 0.57
CA LEU A 357 6.43 15.35 -0.71
C LEU A 357 5.79 16.72 -0.80
N VAL A 358 5.23 17.24 0.30
CA VAL A 358 4.76 18.63 0.36
C VAL A 358 5.90 19.58 0.01
N ALA A 359 7.08 19.38 0.62
CA ALA A 359 8.27 20.17 0.33
C ALA A 359 8.73 20.03 -1.12
N ALA A 360 8.79 18.81 -1.67
CA ALA A 360 9.22 18.57 -3.04
C ALA A 360 8.31 19.25 -4.08
N LEU A 361 6.99 19.12 -3.93
CA LEU A 361 6.01 19.78 -4.80
C LEU A 361 6.07 21.31 -4.68
N SER A 362 6.21 21.81 -3.44
CA SER A 362 6.34 23.25 -3.18
C SER A 362 7.62 23.81 -3.82
N LEU A 363 8.74 23.10 -3.70
CA LEU A 363 10.00 23.50 -4.33
C LEU A 363 9.91 23.49 -5.85
N ALA A 364 9.21 22.52 -6.46
CA ALA A 364 8.98 22.52 -7.90
C ALA A 364 8.19 23.75 -8.35
N ALA A 365 7.08 24.05 -7.66
CA ALA A 365 6.27 25.24 -7.97
C ALA A 365 7.05 26.55 -7.77
N LEU A 366 7.83 26.66 -6.69
CA LEU A 366 8.68 27.83 -6.41
C LEU A 366 9.82 28.01 -7.43
N ARG A 367 10.25 26.93 -8.12
CA ARG A 367 11.19 27.02 -9.26
C ARG A 367 10.52 27.55 -10.54
N GLY A 368 9.19 27.71 -10.57
CA GLY A 368 8.42 28.16 -11.73
C GLY A 368 7.86 27.02 -12.58
N VAL A 369 7.90 25.77 -12.11
CA VAL A 369 7.25 24.63 -12.77
C VAL A 369 5.73 24.76 -12.64
N ASP A 370 4.97 24.50 -13.70
CA ASP A 370 3.51 24.37 -13.65
C ASP A 370 3.12 23.06 -12.95
N VAL A 371 2.93 23.13 -11.62
CA VAL A 371 2.55 21.97 -10.81
C VAL A 371 1.04 21.93 -10.62
N ARG A 372 0.42 20.86 -11.09
CA ARG A 372 -1.03 20.61 -10.96
C ARG A 372 -1.29 19.29 -10.27
N VAL A 373 -2.13 19.31 -9.25
CA VAL A 373 -2.58 18.12 -8.51
C VAL A 373 -4.09 17.99 -8.70
N MET A 374 -4.49 16.96 -9.44
CA MET A 374 -5.88 16.66 -9.78
C MET A 374 -6.40 15.56 -8.85
N VAL A 375 -7.49 15.85 -8.14
CA VAL A 375 -8.08 14.97 -7.12
C VAL A 375 -9.60 14.91 -7.27
N PRO A 376 -10.27 13.86 -6.75
CA PRO A 376 -11.72 13.78 -6.72
C PRO A 376 -12.36 14.96 -5.97
N ASP A 377 -13.46 15.48 -6.51
CA ASP A 377 -14.27 16.42 -5.76
C ASP A 377 -15.15 15.73 -4.71
N ARG A 378 -15.68 14.54 -5.03
CA ARG A 378 -16.50 13.74 -4.12
C ARG A 378 -15.74 12.56 -3.54
N PRO A 379 -15.92 12.23 -2.25
CA PRO A 379 -15.24 11.10 -1.63
C PRO A 379 -15.86 9.76 -2.04
N ASP A 380 -15.03 8.76 -2.36
CA ASP A 380 -15.38 7.35 -2.14
C ASP A 380 -15.17 6.98 -0.64
N LYS A 381 -14.17 7.60 -0.01
CA LYS A 381 -13.81 7.46 1.40
C LYS A 381 -13.68 8.84 2.05
N TRP A 382 -14.46 9.06 3.09
CA TRP A 382 -14.48 10.34 3.80
C TRP A 382 -13.16 10.68 4.49
N SER A 383 -12.47 9.71 5.09
CA SER A 383 -11.27 9.99 5.89
C SER A 383 -10.10 10.57 5.09
N PRO A 384 -9.59 9.95 3.99
CA PRO A 384 -8.53 10.57 3.19
C PRO A 384 -9.00 11.87 2.52
N TRP A 385 -10.26 11.94 2.10
CA TRP A 385 -10.81 13.15 1.48
C TRP A 385 -10.83 14.35 2.44
N ILE A 386 -11.25 14.15 3.70
CA ILE A 386 -11.23 15.22 4.71
C ILE A 386 -9.79 15.58 5.07
N ALA A 387 -8.91 14.60 5.23
CA ALA A 387 -7.51 14.83 5.58
C ALA A 387 -6.78 15.71 4.54
N ALA A 388 -7.10 15.52 3.25
CA ALA A 388 -6.48 16.25 2.15
C ALA A 388 -6.64 17.78 2.25
N PHE A 389 -7.78 18.26 2.77
CA PHE A 389 -7.99 19.69 3.03
C PHE A 389 -7.01 20.27 4.04
N GLY A 390 -6.43 19.44 4.90
CA GLY A 390 -5.37 19.84 5.82
C GLY A 390 -4.02 20.11 5.14
N PHE A 391 -3.85 19.76 3.86
CA PHE A 391 -2.60 19.93 3.10
C PHE A 391 -2.73 20.91 1.93
N PHE A 392 -3.93 21.12 1.39
CA PHE A 392 -4.11 21.92 0.17
C PHE A 392 -3.64 23.36 0.32
N ASP A 393 -3.95 24.04 1.43
CA ASP A 393 -3.53 25.44 1.62
C ASP A 393 -2.00 25.57 1.65
N GLU A 394 -1.31 24.57 2.18
CA GLU A 394 0.15 24.54 2.29
C GLU A 394 0.80 24.53 0.89
N ILE A 395 0.43 23.56 0.04
CA ILE A 395 0.98 23.47 -1.33
C ILE A 395 0.50 24.61 -2.24
N ARG A 396 -0.74 25.08 -2.09
CA ARG A 396 -1.29 26.17 -2.89
C ARG A 396 -0.58 27.49 -2.61
N SER A 397 -0.16 27.71 -1.37
CA SER A 397 0.63 28.89 -1.00
C SER A 397 1.99 28.95 -1.71
N ALA A 398 2.52 27.81 -2.15
CA ALA A 398 3.76 27.70 -2.92
C ALA A 398 3.55 27.79 -4.45
N GLY A 399 2.31 27.90 -4.93
CA GLY A 399 1.97 28.00 -6.35
C GLY A 399 1.44 26.71 -6.99
N VAL A 400 1.31 25.61 -6.23
CA VAL A 400 0.70 24.37 -6.76
C VAL A 400 -0.79 24.59 -7.00
N GLN A 401 -1.28 24.24 -8.18
CA GLN A 401 -2.70 24.27 -8.50
C GLN A 401 -3.37 22.95 -8.07
N VAL A 402 -4.47 23.04 -7.33
CA VAL A 402 -5.28 21.88 -6.96
C VAL A 402 -6.57 21.92 -7.77
N LEU A 403 -6.79 20.92 -8.61
CA LEU A 403 -7.98 20.77 -9.45
C LEU A 403 -8.86 19.64 -8.91
N ARG A 404 -10.17 19.88 -8.92
CA ARG A 404 -11.20 19.02 -8.33
C ARG A 404 -12.08 18.45 -9.44
N TYR A 405 -12.01 17.14 -9.64
CA TYR A 405 -12.79 16.43 -10.67
C TYR A 405 -14.21 16.15 -10.21
N ASP A 406 -15.22 16.63 -10.96
CA ASP A 406 -16.62 16.61 -10.53
C ASP A 406 -17.57 15.76 -11.41
N ALA A 407 -17.12 15.23 -12.55
CA ALA A 407 -17.90 14.33 -13.41
C ALA A 407 -17.99 12.87 -12.90
N GLY A 408 -17.39 12.56 -11.75
CA GLY A 408 -17.40 11.21 -11.19
C GLY A 408 -16.40 11.06 -10.04
N PHE A 409 -15.73 9.91 -9.98
CA PHE A 409 -14.63 9.69 -9.05
C PHE A 409 -13.32 9.45 -9.82
N MET A 410 -12.34 10.33 -9.62
CA MET A 410 -11.02 10.19 -10.23
C MET A 410 -10.16 9.19 -9.44
N HIS A 411 -9.92 8.03 -10.02
CA HIS A 411 -9.07 6.99 -9.43
C HIS A 411 -7.73 6.84 -10.17
N GLN A 412 -7.43 7.69 -11.15
CA GLN A 412 -6.15 7.72 -11.86
C GLN A 412 -4.93 7.90 -10.93
N LYS A 413 -3.81 7.26 -11.28
CA LYS A 413 -2.47 7.52 -10.71
C LYS A 413 -1.48 7.77 -11.85
N VAL A 414 -1.61 8.93 -12.46
CA VAL A 414 -0.87 9.35 -13.64
C VAL A 414 0.02 10.54 -13.26
N ALA A 415 1.26 10.51 -13.73
CA ALA A 415 2.15 11.66 -13.72
C ALA A 415 2.56 12.01 -15.15
N LEU A 416 2.53 13.29 -15.48
CA LEU A 416 3.11 13.86 -16.69
C LEU A 416 4.17 14.87 -16.27
N VAL A 417 5.41 14.63 -16.69
CA VAL A 417 6.56 15.46 -16.39
C VAL A 417 7.08 16.01 -17.71
N ASP A 418 7.14 17.34 -17.80
CA ASP A 418 7.52 18.05 -19.03
C ASP A 418 6.77 17.49 -20.25
N ASP A 419 7.43 17.37 -21.40
CA ASP A 419 6.80 16.96 -22.66
C ASP A 419 7.21 15.53 -23.07
N ASP A 420 7.88 14.79 -22.18
CA ASP A 420 8.61 13.58 -22.56
C ASP A 420 8.57 12.45 -21.54
N LEU A 421 8.10 12.65 -20.30
CA LEU A 421 8.08 11.58 -19.28
C LEU A 421 6.68 11.37 -18.70
N VAL A 422 6.20 10.14 -18.81
CA VAL A 422 4.90 9.70 -18.30
C VAL A 422 5.10 8.62 -17.26
N SER A 423 4.25 8.62 -16.23
CA SER A 423 4.12 7.50 -15.31
C SER A 423 2.66 7.10 -15.12
N ILE A 424 2.36 5.80 -15.23
CA ILE A 424 1.02 5.24 -15.05
C ILE A 424 1.14 3.97 -14.20
N GLY A 425 0.39 3.91 -13.10
CA GLY A 425 0.54 2.80 -12.15
C GLY A 425 -0.52 2.74 -11.08
N THR A 426 -0.12 2.23 -9.91
CA THR A 426 -1.00 2.04 -8.74
C THR A 426 -0.70 2.96 -7.56
N ILE A 427 0.43 3.66 -7.57
CA ILE A 427 0.94 4.48 -6.46
C ILE A 427 0.05 5.71 -6.26
N ASN A 428 -0.67 5.78 -5.14
CA ASN A 428 -1.38 7.00 -4.74
C ASN A 428 -0.43 7.99 -4.06
N LEU A 429 -0.80 9.27 -4.02
CA LEU A 429 -0.02 10.32 -3.35
C LEU A 429 -0.44 10.44 -1.88
N ASP A 430 -0.35 9.32 -1.16
CA ASP A 430 -0.65 9.21 0.27
C ASP A 430 0.41 8.41 1.03
N ILE A 431 0.54 8.66 2.33
CA ILE A 431 1.56 8.00 3.17
C ILE A 431 1.40 6.48 3.15
N ARG A 432 0.16 5.96 3.10
CA ARG A 432 -0.09 4.52 3.09
C ARG A 432 0.46 3.84 1.84
N SER A 433 0.20 4.40 0.66
CA SER A 433 0.74 3.93 -0.62
C SER A 433 2.26 4.02 -0.63
N CYS A 434 2.83 5.08 -0.07
CA CYS A 434 4.27 5.27 -0.04
C CYS A 434 5.01 4.33 0.92
N MET A 435 4.35 3.93 2.02
CA MET A 435 5.02 3.26 3.14
C MET A 435 4.59 1.83 3.37
N LEU A 436 3.32 1.52 3.13
CA LEU A 436 2.69 0.28 3.59
C LEU A 436 2.25 -0.61 2.44
N ASN A 437 1.99 -0.06 1.25
CA ASN A 437 1.54 -0.85 0.12
C ASN A 437 2.69 -1.34 -0.75
N TYR A 438 2.50 -2.52 -1.32
CA TYR A 438 3.20 -2.91 -2.53
C TYR A 438 2.47 -2.27 -3.71
N GLU A 439 3.20 -1.52 -4.51
CA GLU A 439 2.68 -0.78 -5.66
C GLU A 439 3.58 -1.04 -6.88
N THR A 440 3.07 -0.72 -8.07
CA THR A 440 3.81 -0.81 -9.32
C THR A 440 3.41 0.36 -10.23
N THR A 441 4.39 0.97 -10.87
CA THR A 441 4.16 1.96 -11.91
C THR A 441 5.10 1.71 -13.08
N VAL A 442 4.65 2.06 -14.29
CA VAL A 442 5.51 2.09 -15.47
C VAL A 442 5.87 3.53 -15.74
N LEU A 443 7.16 3.80 -15.90
CA LEU A 443 7.66 5.07 -16.42
C LEU A 443 8.02 4.87 -17.89
N VAL A 444 7.60 5.79 -18.73
CA VAL A 444 7.82 5.76 -20.19
C VAL A 444 8.36 7.11 -20.62
N HIS A 445 9.47 7.09 -21.35
CA HIS A 445 10.03 8.27 -22.00
C HIS A 445 9.61 8.29 -23.49
N GLY A 446 9.13 9.44 -23.95
CA GLY A 446 8.71 9.66 -25.33
C GLY A 446 7.67 10.76 -25.48
N GLU A 447 7.88 11.66 -26.45
CA GLU A 447 7.00 12.79 -26.71
C GLU A 447 5.59 12.37 -27.18
N ASP A 448 5.49 11.30 -27.98
CA ASP A 448 4.19 10.82 -28.48
C ASP A 448 3.26 10.35 -27.34
N ILE A 449 3.77 9.52 -26.42
CA ILE A 449 2.97 9.05 -25.29
C ILE A 449 2.67 10.19 -24.31
N ALA A 450 3.62 11.10 -24.10
CA ALA A 450 3.42 12.31 -23.30
C ALA A 450 2.31 13.20 -23.88
N GLY A 451 2.30 13.42 -25.20
CA GLY A 451 1.26 14.17 -25.89
C GLY A 451 -0.12 13.49 -25.82
N ARG A 452 -0.18 12.15 -25.89
CA ARG A 452 -1.43 11.40 -25.68
C ARG A 452 -1.97 11.56 -24.25
N VAL A 453 -1.08 11.50 -23.25
CA VAL A 453 -1.45 11.72 -21.84
C VAL A 453 -1.83 13.17 -21.56
N GLU A 454 -1.13 14.14 -22.14
CA GLU A 454 -1.50 15.56 -22.09
C GLU A 454 -2.92 15.76 -22.61
N ALA A 455 -3.20 15.30 -23.82
CA ALA A 455 -4.53 15.43 -24.42
C ALA A 455 -5.62 14.75 -23.58
N MET A 456 -5.30 13.61 -22.94
CA MET A 456 -6.19 12.94 -22.00
C MET A 456 -6.47 13.82 -20.77
N LEU A 457 -5.43 14.34 -20.12
CA LEU A 457 -5.57 15.16 -18.93
C LEU A 457 -6.26 16.50 -19.23
N GLU A 458 -6.02 17.10 -20.40
CA GLU A 458 -6.74 18.31 -20.83
C GLU A 458 -8.23 18.05 -21.06
N ARG A 459 -8.62 16.86 -21.55
CA ARG A 459 -10.02 16.46 -21.60
C ARG A 459 -10.59 16.33 -20.19
N ASP A 460 -9.86 15.66 -19.30
CA ASP A 460 -10.28 15.47 -17.90
C ASP A 460 -10.43 16.83 -17.18
N MET A 461 -9.56 17.80 -17.48
CA MET A 461 -9.60 19.16 -16.90
C MET A 461 -10.85 19.97 -17.29
N LYS A 462 -11.58 19.59 -18.35
CA LYS A 462 -12.86 20.26 -18.70
C LYS A 462 -13.95 19.97 -17.67
N ASP A 463 -13.84 18.85 -16.98
CA ASP A 463 -14.74 18.40 -15.91
C ASP A 463 -14.10 18.64 -14.52
N MET A 464 -13.24 19.64 -14.42
CA MET A 464 -12.59 20.05 -13.18
C MET A 464 -12.79 21.54 -12.90
N HIS A 465 -12.76 21.87 -11.61
CA HIS A 465 -12.65 23.25 -11.15
C HIS A 465 -11.45 23.41 -10.22
N VAL A 466 -10.85 24.60 -10.22
CA VAL A 466 -9.74 24.93 -9.31
C VAL A 466 -10.30 25.05 -7.89
N LEU A 467 -9.62 24.45 -6.91
CA LEU A 467 -9.94 24.65 -5.50
C LEU A 467 -9.50 26.07 -5.09
N GLU A 468 -10.43 27.01 -5.07
CA GLU A 468 -10.13 28.40 -4.68
C GLU A 468 -10.24 28.64 -3.17
N LYS A 469 -11.22 28.00 -2.52
CA LYS A 469 -11.50 28.22 -1.10
C LYS A 469 -10.41 27.63 -0.22
N ARG A 470 -9.85 28.45 0.67
CA ARG A 470 -8.95 28.01 1.74
C ARG A 470 -9.71 27.22 2.79
N LEU A 471 -9.00 26.44 3.63
CA LEU A 471 -9.63 25.65 4.69
C LEU A 471 -10.46 26.53 5.63
N ASP A 472 -9.98 27.71 6.02
CA ASP A 472 -10.70 28.65 6.89
C ASP A 472 -11.99 29.22 6.30
N GLU A 473 -12.18 29.10 4.98
CA GLU A 473 -13.38 29.50 4.24
C GLU A 473 -14.33 28.32 3.98
N GLN A 474 -13.92 27.09 4.31
CA GLN A 474 -14.77 25.91 4.18
C GLN A 474 -15.86 25.85 5.25
N ALA A 475 -16.81 24.92 5.06
CA ALA A 475 -17.84 24.62 6.05
C ALA A 475 -17.21 24.30 7.43
N LEU A 476 -17.86 24.74 8.51
CA LEU A 476 -17.34 24.62 9.87
C LEU A 476 -16.95 23.18 10.25
N TRP A 477 -17.74 22.19 9.83
CA TRP A 477 -17.43 20.79 10.12
C TRP A 477 -16.12 20.35 9.46
N LEU A 478 -15.81 20.82 8.25
CA LEU A 478 -14.59 20.48 7.52
C LEU A 478 -13.38 21.19 8.12
N ARG A 479 -13.55 22.46 8.52
CA ARG A 479 -12.54 23.25 9.26
C ARG A 479 -12.06 22.57 10.55
N VAL A 480 -12.98 21.93 11.26
CA VAL A 480 -12.67 21.23 12.51
C VAL A 480 -12.16 19.81 12.24
N ALA A 481 -12.76 19.09 11.29
CA ALA A 481 -12.42 17.70 11.04
C ALA A 481 -11.06 17.53 10.33
N ALA A 482 -10.71 18.39 9.36
CA ALA A 482 -9.50 18.22 8.56
C ALA A 482 -8.20 18.18 9.40
N PRO A 483 -7.94 19.12 10.34
CA PRO A 483 -6.74 19.06 11.19
C PRO A 483 -6.71 17.83 12.10
N VAL A 484 -7.87 17.38 12.60
CA VAL A 484 -7.97 16.20 13.47
C VAL A 484 -7.70 14.93 12.69
N ILE A 485 -8.34 14.76 11.53
CA ILE A 485 -8.17 13.57 10.70
C ILE A 485 -6.78 13.53 10.06
N ARG A 486 -6.15 14.69 9.78
CA ARG A 486 -4.74 14.78 9.36
C ARG A 486 -3.79 14.10 10.34
N LEU A 487 -4.09 14.04 11.65
CA LEU A 487 -3.27 13.30 12.63
C LEU A 487 -3.26 11.78 12.37
N MET A 488 -4.26 11.26 11.67
CA MET A 488 -4.33 9.86 11.25
C MET A 488 -3.64 9.59 9.91
N ALA A 489 -3.06 10.60 9.25
CA ALA A 489 -2.42 10.48 7.93
C ALA A 489 -1.51 9.26 7.74
N PRO A 490 -0.70 8.80 8.73
CA PRO A 490 0.15 7.62 8.55
C PRO A 490 -0.58 6.30 8.24
N VAL A 491 -1.90 6.22 8.47
CA VAL A 491 -2.70 5.01 8.24
C VAL A 491 -3.79 5.18 7.17
N LEU A 492 -4.00 6.41 6.67
CA LEU A 492 -5.06 6.78 5.74
C LEU A 492 -4.74 6.41 4.30
#